data_AF-A0A2H5F3U6-F1
#
_entry.id   AF-A0A2H5F3U6-F1
#
_cell.length_a   1.000
_cell.length_b   1.000
_cell.length_c   1.000
_cell.angle_alpha   90.00
_cell.angle_beta   90.00
_cell.angle_gamma   90.00
#
_symmetry.space_group_name_H-M   'P 1'
#
loop_
_entity.id
_entity.type
_entity.pdbx_description
1 polymer ?
#
loop_
_entity_poly.entity_id
_entity_poly.type
_entity_poly.pdbx_seq_one_letter_code
_entity_poly.pdbx_strand_id
1 'polypeptide(L)' 'MASTLTAPFRAIGRGLIALAEAGPRAAALRRLSQQTDAQLAACGTTRADEVRRIFGPGLYL' A
#
# COMPACT_ATOMS: atom_id res chain seq x y z
N MET A 1 26.04 13.42 22.24
CA MET A 1 26.49 13.36 20.83
C MET A 1 26.39 11.95 20.26
N ALA A 2 25.18 11.36 20.18
CA ALA A 2 24.95 9.99 19.68
C ALA A 2 24.17 9.95 18.35
N SER A 3 23.75 11.12 17.84
CA SER A 3 22.82 11.22 16.70
C SER A 3 23.47 10.99 15.34
N THR A 4 24.78 11.22 15.20
CA THR A 4 25.49 11.12 13.92
C THR A 4 25.79 9.67 13.51
N LEU A 5 26.11 8.79 14.48
CA LEU A 5 26.35 7.36 14.22
C LEU A 5 25.09 6.59 13.79
N THR A 6 23.91 7.03 14.24
CA THR A 6 22.62 6.39 13.91
C THR A 6 21.91 7.03 12.71
N ALA A 7 22.38 8.20 12.26
CA ALA A 7 21.84 8.92 11.11
C ALA A 7 21.71 8.08 9.82
N PRO A 8 22.72 7.29 9.39
CA PRO A 8 22.60 6.51 8.15
C PRO A 8 21.53 5.40 8.24
N PHE A 9 21.46 4.70 9.37
CA PHE A 9 20.43 3.67 9.59
C PHE A 9 19.02 4.24 9.60
N ARG A 10 18.84 5.42 10.20
CA ARG A 10 17.56 6.16 10.14
C ARG A 10 17.21 6.58 8.72
N ALA A 11 18.18 7.05 7.93
CA ALA A 11 17.95 7.44 6.54
C ALA A 11 17.53 6.23 5.69
N ILE A 12 18.22 5.09 5.83
CA ILE A 12 17.87 3.84 5.14
C ILE A 12 16.47 3.37 5.56
N GLY A 13 16.17 3.36 6.86
CA GLY A 13 14.84 2.97 7.36
C GLY A 13 13.72 3.85 6.78
N ARG A 14 13.92 5.17 6.72
CA ARG A 14 12.97 6.10 6.08
C ARG A 14 12.85 5.84 4.59
N GLY A 15 13.94 5.49 3.91
CA GLY A 15 13.92 5.10 2.50
C GLY A 15 13.10 3.83 2.26
N LEU A 16 13.25 2.81 3.10
CA LEU A 16 12.47 1.57 3.02
C LEU A 16 10.97 1.82 3.27
N ILE A 17 10.63 2.69 4.22
CA ILE A 17 9.25 3.10 4.49
C ILE A 17 8.66 3.83 3.28
N ALA A 18 9.38 4.81 2.72
CA ALA A 18 8.93 5.54 1.53
C ALA A 18 8.75 4.61 0.31
N LEU A 19 9.62 3.62 0.15
CA LEU A 19 9.50 2.60 -0.89
C LEU A 19 8.27 1.71 -0.68
N ALA A 20 7.97 1.32 0.56
CA ALA A 20 6.76 0.57 0.90
C ALA A 20 5.48 1.37 0.64
N GLU A 21 5.46 2.65 1.00
CA GLU A 21 4.35 3.58 0.76
C GLU A 21 4.13 3.89 -0.73
N ALA A 22 5.21 3.88 -1.53
CA ALA A 22 5.18 4.03 -2.99
C ALA A 22 4.89 2.71 -3.72
N GLY A 23 4.71 1.60 -3.00
CA GLY A 23 4.51 0.29 -3.58
C GLY A 23 3.22 0.18 -4.41
N PRO A 24 3.18 -0.72 -5.41
CA PRO A 24 2.03 -0.90 -6.29
C PRO A 24 0.73 -1.24 -5.55
N ARG A 25 0.83 -1.92 -4.39
CA ARG A 25 -0.32 -2.24 -3.52
C ARG A 25 -0.89 -0.99 -2.83
N ALA A 26 -0.03 -0.12 -2.31
CA ALA A 26 -0.44 1.14 -1.69
C ALA A 26 -1.09 2.08 -2.72
N ALA A 27 -0.55 2.12 -3.94
CA ALA A 27 -1.16 2.83 -5.05
C ALA A 27 -2.54 2.26 -5.44
N ALA A 28 -2.68 0.93 -5.51
CA ALA A 28 -3.96 0.29 -5.82
C ALA A 28 -5.02 0.53 -4.74
N LEU A 29 -4.65 0.46 -3.46
CA LEU A 29 -5.53 0.82 -2.34
C LEU A 29 -5.98 2.27 -2.39
N ARG A 30 -5.08 3.20 -2.71
CA ARG A 30 -5.41 4.63 -2.83
C ARG A 30 -6.39 4.89 -3.96
N ARG A 31 -6.28 4.16 -5.07
CA ARG A 31 -7.26 4.20 -6.16
C ARG A 31 -8.61 3.64 -5.71
N LEU A 32 -8.62 2.50 -5.03
CA LEU A 32 -9.84 1.90 -4.49
C LEU A 32 -10.54 2.83 -3.47
N SER A 33 -9.78 3.53 -2.62
CA SER A 33 -10.36 4.46 -1.64
C SER A 33 -11.02 5.68 -2.29
N GLN A 34 -10.64 6.02 -3.52
CA GLN A 34 -11.24 7.11 -4.29
C GLN A 34 -12.52 6.69 -5.02
N GLN A 35 -12.81 5.38 -5.13
CA GLN A 35 -14.02 4.86 -5.76
C GLN A 35 -15.14 4.71 -4.74
N THR A 36 -16.37 5.02 -5.14
CA THR A 36 -17.57 4.76 -4.32
C THR A 36 -18.08 3.34 -4.53
N ASP A 37 -18.84 2.82 -3.55
CA ASP A 37 -19.37 1.46 -3.67
C ASP A 37 -20.37 1.32 -4.84
N ALA A 38 -21.08 2.38 -5.21
CA ALA A 38 -21.93 2.41 -6.39
C ALA A 38 -21.12 2.29 -7.70
N GLN A 39 -19.94 2.92 -7.77
CA GLN A 39 -19.04 2.78 -8.92
C GLN A 39 -18.46 1.37 -9.01
N LEU A 40 -18.10 0.78 -7.86
CA LEU A 40 -17.63 -0.61 -7.80
C LEU A 40 -18.73 -1.58 -8.26
N ALA A 41 -19.97 -1.37 -7.81
CA ALA A 41 -21.12 -2.17 -8.23
C ALA A 41 -21.40 -2.04 -9.73
N ALA A 42 -21.26 -0.85 -10.32
CA ALA A 42 -21.37 -0.64 -11.77
C ALA A 42 -20.29 -1.39 -12.56
N CYS A 43 -19.11 -1.61 -11.97
CA CYS A 43 -18.06 -2.45 -12.51
C CYS A 43 -18.24 -3.96 -12.20
N GLY A 44 -19.33 -4.35 -11.54
CA GLY A 44 -19.60 -5.73 -11.16
C GLY A 44 -18.67 -6.28 -10.07
N THR A 45 -18.05 -5.41 -9.28
CA THR A 45 -17.15 -5.79 -8.18
C THR A 45 -17.64 -5.23 -6.84
N THR A 46 -17.04 -5.70 -5.76
CA THR A 46 -17.28 -5.16 -4.41
C THR A 46 -15.97 -4.64 -3.81
N ARG A 47 -16.08 -3.79 -2.78
CA ARG A 47 -14.89 -3.30 -2.07
C ARG A 47 -14.06 -4.44 -1.48
N ALA A 48 -14.72 -5.48 -0.97
CA ALA A 48 -14.05 -6.66 -0.43
C ALA A 48 -13.31 -7.46 -1.52
N ASP A 49 -13.91 -7.61 -2.70
CA ASP A 49 -13.30 -8.31 -3.82
C ASP A 49 -12.09 -7.55 -4.38
N GLU A 50 -12.16 -6.23 -4.48
CA GLU A 50 -11.02 -5.40 -4.88
C GLU A 50 -9.88 -5.45 -3.86
N VAL A 51 -10.18 -5.43 -2.56
CA VAL A 51 -9.17 -5.65 -1.51
C VAL A 51 -8.55 -7.03 -1.67
N ARG A 52 -9.36 -8.09 -1.85
CA ARG A 52 -8.87 -9.45 -2.09
C ARG A 52 -8.02 -9.53 -3.36
N ARG A 53 -8.34 -8.79 -4.42
CA ARG A 53 -7.53 -8.70 -5.65
C ARG A 53 -6.19 -8.03 -5.41
N ILE A 54 -6.16 -6.94 -4.62
CA ILE A 54 -4.94 -6.19 -4.31
C ILE A 54 -3.97 -7.00 -3.44
N PHE A 55 -4.50 -7.81 -2.52
CA PHE A 55 -3.69 -8.57 -1.55
C PHE A 55 -3.55 -10.06 -1.85
N GLY A 56 -4.41 -10.62 -2.70
CA GLY A 56 -4.56 -12.06 -2.94
C GLY A 56 -3.32 -12.82 -3.40
N PRO A 57 -2.44 -12.28 -4.27
CA PRO A 57 -1.28 -13.02 -4.75
C PRO A 57 -0.19 -13.22 -3.68
N GLY A 58 -0.24 -12.52 -2.55
CA GLY A 58 0.79 -12.55 -1.51
C GLY A 58 0.33 -13.07 -0.14
N LEU A 59 -0.93 -13.51 -0.03
CA LEU A 59 -1.53 -13.97 1.24
C LEU A 59 -1.60 -15.51 1.33
N TYR A 60 -0.96 -16.22 0.40
CA TYR A 60 -0.74 -17.68 0.41
C TYR A 60 0.77 -17.98 0.50
N LEU A 61 1.43 -17.44 1.52
CA LEU A 61 2.76 -17.86 1.98
C LEU A 61 2.68 -18.22 3.46
#